data_AF-A0A376MP99-F1
#
_entry.id   AF-A0A376MP99-F1
#
_cell.length_a   1.000
_cell.length_b   1.000
_cell.length_c   1.000
_cell.angle_alpha   90.00
_cell.angle_beta   90.00
_cell.angle_gamma   90.00
#
_symmetry.space_group_name_H-M   'P 1'
#
loop_
_entity.id
_entity.type
_entity.pdbx_description
1 polymer ?
#
loop_
_entity_poly.entity_id
_entity_poly.type
_entity_poly.pdbx_seq_one_letter_code
_entity_poly.pdbx_strand_id
1 'polypeptide(L)'
;MHWQTHTVFNQPIPLNNSNLYLSDGALCEAVTREGAGWDSDFLASIGQQLGTAESLELGRLANVNPPELLRYDAQGRHLDDVRFHPAWHLLMQALCTNRVHNLAWEEDARSGAFVARAARFMLHAQVEAGSLCPITMTFAATPLLLQMLPTPFQDWTTPLLSDRYDSHLLPGGQKRGLLIGMGMTEKQGGSDVMSNTTRAERLEDGSYRLVGHKWFFLGAAKRCASGAGADYGRLSCFLCRAFCLTGTQRDSPRAAER
;
A
#
# COMPACT_ATOMS: atom_id res chain seq x y z
N MET A 1 40.07 5.85 36.24
CA MET A 1 40.25 5.43 34.82
C MET A 1 41.30 6.33 34.20
N HIS A 2 42.42 5.82 33.69
CA HIS A 2 43.55 6.65 33.18
C HIS A 2 43.53 6.91 31.67
N TRP A 3 42.46 6.50 30.96
CA TRP A 3 42.34 6.60 29.50
C TRP A 3 41.21 7.54 29.01
N GLN A 4 40.41 8.10 29.93
CA GLN A 4 39.37 9.07 29.56
C GLN A 4 40.00 10.45 29.35
N THR A 5 39.80 11.06 28.18
CA THR A 5 40.33 12.40 27.87
C THR A 5 39.38 13.54 28.23
N HIS A 6 38.08 13.25 28.32
CA HIS A 6 37.03 14.19 28.73
C HIS A 6 35.80 13.41 29.22
N THR A 7 34.87 14.12 29.85
CA THR A 7 33.53 13.61 30.18
C THR A 7 32.54 14.20 29.18
N VAL A 8 31.65 13.38 28.64
CA VAL A 8 30.54 13.86 27.82
C VAL A 8 29.42 14.35 28.74
N PHE A 9 29.04 15.62 28.61
CA PHE A 9 27.96 16.24 29.38
C PHE A 9 27.14 17.17 28.47
N ASN A 10 25.98 17.63 28.97
CA ASN A 10 25.05 18.48 28.22
C ASN A 10 24.58 17.86 26.88
N GLN A 11 24.32 16.54 26.88
CA GLN A 11 23.71 15.83 25.75
C GLN A 11 22.25 15.49 26.10
N PRO A 12 21.27 16.08 25.41
CA PRO A 12 19.87 15.69 25.56
C PRO A 12 19.67 14.23 25.19
N ILE A 13 18.75 13.57 25.90
CA ILE A 13 18.33 12.21 25.55
C ILE A 13 17.37 12.31 24.35
N PRO A 14 17.54 11.49 23.29
CA PRO A 14 16.61 11.46 22.17
C PRO A 14 15.18 11.15 22.60
N LEU A 15 14.20 11.78 21.93
CA LEU A 15 12.79 11.50 22.16
C LEU A 15 12.43 10.09 21.68
N ASN A 16 11.95 9.26 22.60
CA ASN A 16 11.36 7.94 22.34
C ASN A 16 10.48 7.55 23.54
N ASN A 17 9.78 6.41 23.44
CA ASN A 17 8.94 5.86 24.50
C ASN A 17 7.89 6.87 25.01
N SER A 18 7.31 7.63 24.08
CA SER A 18 6.25 8.60 24.33
C SER A 18 4.94 8.15 23.68
N ASN A 19 3.82 8.77 24.03
CA ASN A 19 2.55 8.50 23.36
C ASN A 19 2.33 9.53 22.24
N LEU A 20 2.38 9.10 20.98
CA LEU A 20 2.29 9.98 19.81
C LEU A 20 0.92 10.65 19.65
N TYR A 21 -0.14 10.12 20.28
CA TYR A 21 -1.47 10.72 20.25
C TYR A 21 -1.67 11.69 21.42
N LEU A 22 -1.42 11.23 22.65
CA LEU A 22 -1.66 12.02 23.86
C LEU A 22 -0.72 13.22 24.02
N SER A 23 0.43 13.22 23.33
CA SER A 23 1.34 14.36 23.29
C SER A 23 0.88 15.47 22.35
N ASP A 24 -0.11 15.23 21.49
CA ASP A 24 -0.64 16.18 20.51
C ASP A 24 -2.06 16.62 20.91
N GLY A 25 -2.14 17.72 21.67
CA GLY A 25 -3.41 18.29 22.11
C GLY A 25 -4.30 18.74 20.95
N ALA A 26 -3.71 19.28 19.88
CA ALA A 26 -4.47 19.74 18.71
C ALA A 26 -5.11 18.56 17.96
N LEU A 27 -4.40 17.45 17.83
CA LEU A 27 -4.94 16.21 17.26
C LEU A 27 -6.04 15.62 18.15
N CYS A 28 -5.87 15.58 19.46
CA CYS A 28 -6.89 15.09 20.40
C CYS A 28 -8.19 15.90 20.30
N GLU A 29 -8.08 17.23 20.29
CA GLU A 29 -9.22 18.13 20.13
C GLU A 29 -9.89 17.95 18.75
N ALA A 30 -9.11 17.84 17.68
CA ALA A 30 -9.62 17.65 16.33
C ALA A 30 -10.41 16.33 16.19
N VAL A 31 -9.88 15.22 16.71
CA VAL A 31 -10.57 13.92 16.66
C VAL A 31 -11.95 14.00 17.32
N THR A 32 -12.04 14.65 18.47
CA THR A 32 -13.32 14.83 19.17
C THR A 32 -14.26 15.75 18.39
N ARG A 33 -13.75 16.92 17.98
CA ARG A 33 -14.53 17.95 17.28
C ARG A 33 -15.11 17.44 15.96
N GLU A 34 -14.33 16.67 15.19
CA GLU A 34 -14.71 16.19 13.86
C GLU A 34 -15.46 14.83 13.89
N GLY A 35 -16.02 14.44 15.04
CA GLY A 35 -16.92 13.28 15.15
C GLY A 35 -16.24 11.91 15.24
N ALA A 36 -14.93 11.86 15.51
CA ALA A 36 -14.16 10.63 15.69
C ALA A 36 -13.73 10.36 17.14
N GLY A 37 -14.26 11.10 18.13
CA GLY A 37 -13.92 10.94 19.55
C GLY A 37 -14.14 9.54 20.12
N TRP A 38 -14.93 8.72 19.44
CA TRP A 38 -15.10 7.30 19.77
C TRP A 38 -13.86 6.45 19.54
N ASP A 39 -12.89 6.92 18.77
CA ASP A 39 -11.63 6.22 18.48
C ASP A 39 -10.49 6.67 19.41
N SER A 40 -10.73 7.62 20.33
CA SER A 40 -9.68 8.22 21.17
C SER A 40 -8.92 7.20 22.04
N ASP A 41 -9.62 6.22 22.63
CA ASP A 41 -8.97 5.17 23.43
C ASP A 41 -8.06 4.28 22.57
N PHE A 42 -8.51 3.96 21.36
CA PHE A 42 -7.72 3.19 20.40
C PHE A 42 -6.51 3.99 19.91
N LEU A 43 -6.70 5.28 19.60
CA LEU A 43 -5.63 6.20 19.19
C LEU A 43 -4.58 6.37 20.28
N ALA A 44 -4.99 6.47 21.55
CA ALA A 44 -4.06 6.49 22.69
C ALA A 44 -3.28 5.18 22.81
N SER A 45 -3.94 4.03 22.63
CA SER A 45 -3.30 2.72 22.65
C SER A 45 -2.24 2.56 21.56
N ILE A 46 -2.58 2.83 20.30
CA ILE A 46 -1.62 2.73 19.20
C ILE A 46 -0.57 3.86 19.26
N GLY A 47 -0.92 5.02 19.78
CA GLY A 47 0.01 6.13 19.98
C GLY A 47 1.14 5.77 20.95
N GLN A 48 0.85 4.99 21.99
CA GLN A 48 1.86 4.44 22.88
C GLN A 48 2.72 3.38 22.17
N GLN A 49 2.09 2.44 21.46
CA GLN A 49 2.80 1.33 20.79
C GLN A 49 3.73 1.86 19.67
N LEU A 50 3.29 2.86 18.93
CA LEU A 50 4.04 3.46 17.83
C LEU A 50 5.19 4.35 18.30
N GLY A 51 5.07 4.94 19.50
CA GLY A 51 6.07 5.84 20.04
C GLY A 51 7.23 5.16 20.78
N THR A 52 7.27 3.82 20.86
CA THR A 52 8.37 3.10 21.52
C THR A 52 9.66 3.16 20.71
N ALA A 53 10.81 2.99 21.38
CA ALA A 53 12.11 2.92 20.71
C ALA A 53 12.18 1.78 19.68
N GLU A 54 11.52 0.65 19.95
CA GLU A 54 11.46 -0.51 19.04
C GLU A 54 10.68 -0.17 17.76
N SER A 55 9.56 0.53 17.89
CA SER A 55 8.75 0.97 16.73
C SER A 55 9.55 1.93 15.84
N LEU A 56 10.22 2.92 16.45
CA LEU A 56 11.08 3.85 15.72
C LEU A 56 12.26 3.14 15.03
N GLU A 57 12.82 2.10 15.66
CA GLU A 57 13.88 1.29 15.07
C GLU A 57 13.40 0.47 13.85
N LEU A 58 12.14 0.01 13.83
CA LEU A 58 11.56 -0.60 12.64
C LEU A 58 11.55 0.40 11.46
N GLY A 59 11.17 1.65 11.74
CA GLY A 59 11.20 2.74 10.75
C GLY A 59 12.60 2.94 10.18
N ARG A 60 13.61 3.00 11.05
CA ARG A 60 15.01 3.10 10.64
C ARG A 60 15.47 1.90 9.82
N LEU A 61 15.22 0.68 10.30
CA LEU A 61 15.67 -0.56 9.65
C LEU A 61 15.05 -0.75 8.26
N ALA A 62 13.78 -0.40 8.07
CA ALA A 62 13.12 -0.48 6.78
C ALA A 62 13.72 0.51 5.74
N ASN A 63 14.27 1.64 6.21
CA ASN A 63 14.86 2.66 5.33
C ASN A 63 16.34 2.42 5.03
N VAL A 64 17.15 2.05 6.02
CA VAL A 64 18.59 1.81 5.81
C VAL A 64 18.87 0.47 5.13
N ASN A 65 17.92 -0.46 5.14
CA ASN A 65 17.96 -1.73 4.41
C ASN A 65 16.88 -1.71 3.31
N PRO A 66 17.10 -0.95 2.21
CA PRO A 66 16.10 -0.80 1.17
C PRO A 66 15.82 -2.14 0.46
N PRO A 67 14.67 -2.25 -0.21
CA PRO A 67 14.30 -3.48 -0.91
C PRO A 67 15.25 -3.83 -2.06
N GLU A 68 15.39 -5.12 -2.32
CA GLU A 68 16.20 -5.68 -3.40
C GLU A 68 15.30 -6.24 -4.52
N LEU A 69 15.58 -5.84 -5.76
CA LEU A 69 14.88 -6.37 -6.93
C LEU A 69 15.49 -7.70 -7.38
N LEU A 70 14.69 -8.76 -7.30
CA LEU A 70 15.04 -10.12 -7.72
C LEU A 70 14.47 -10.43 -9.10
N ARG A 71 15.19 -10.00 -10.16
CA ARG A 71 14.76 -10.23 -11.55
C ARG A 71 14.82 -11.70 -11.97
N TYR A 72 15.84 -12.41 -11.51
CA TYR A 72 16.10 -13.81 -11.85
C TYR A 72 16.41 -14.63 -10.61
N ASP A 73 16.13 -15.93 -10.66
CA ASP A 73 16.60 -16.91 -9.68
C ASP A 73 18.06 -17.34 -9.94
N ALA A 74 18.61 -18.14 -9.04
CA ALA A 74 19.99 -18.64 -9.15
C ALA A 74 20.20 -19.60 -10.34
N GLN A 75 19.13 -20.08 -10.98
CA GLN A 75 19.16 -20.94 -12.15
C GLN A 75 18.97 -20.16 -13.46
N GLY A 76 18.85 -18.83 -13.40
CA GLY A 76 18.69 -17.96 -14.56
C GLY A 76 17.26 -17.85 -15.09
N ARG A 77 16.25 -18.32 -14.35
CA ARG A 77 14.83 -18.15 -14.73
C ARG A 77 14.29 -16.83 -14.22
N HIS A 78 13.35 -16.23 -14.94
CA HIS A 78 12.68 -15.01 -14.51
C HIS A 78 11.92 -15.24 -13.20
N LEU A 79 12.14 -14.33 -12.24
CA LEU A 79 11.48 -14.33 -10.93
C LEU A 79 10.58 -13.11 -10.75
N ASP A 80 11.05 -11.92 -11.13
CA ASP A 80 10.34 -10.64 -11.02
C ASP A 80 9.76 -10.36 -9.60
N ASP A 81 10.54 -10.60 -8.55
CA ASP A 81 10.12 -10.42 -7.17
C ASP A 81 10.91 -9.31 -6.45
N VAL A 82 10.45 -8.87 -5.28
CA VAL A 82 11.12 -7.85 -4.47
C VAL A 82 11.26 -8.34 -3.03
N ARG A 83 12.50 -8.39 -2.53
CA ARG A 83 12.77 -8.76 -1.15
C ARG A 83 12.88 -7.52 -0.27
N PHE A 84 12.17 -7.52 0.85
CA PHE A 84 12.22 -6.45 1.85
C PHE A 84 12.89 -6.95 3.13
N HIS A 85 13.45 -6.01 3.91
CA HIS A 85 13.88 -6.29 5.27
C HIS A 85 12.67 -6.65 6.17
N PRO A 86 12.78 -7.58 7.14
CA PRO A 86 11.65 -7.99 8.00
C PRO A 86 10.90 -6.84 8.68
N ALA A 87 11.59 -5.75 9.02
CA ALA A 87 10.99 -4.55 9.60
C ALA A 87 9.86 -3.97 8.72
N TRP A 88 10.00 -4.00 7.39
CA TRP A 88 8.95 -3.58 6.47
C TRP A 88 7.67 -4.38 6.67
N HIS A 89 7.78 -5.71 6.77
CA HIS A 89 6.63 -6.58 6.95
C HIS A 89 5.95 -6.37 8.31
N LEU A 90 6.70 -6.05 9.36
CA LEU A 90 6.13 -5.71 10.68
C LEU A 90 5.36 -4.38 10.64
N LEU A 91 5.90 -3.35 9.96
CA LEU A 91 5.20 -2.09 9.74
C LEU A 91 3.88 -2.32 8.98
N MET A 92 3.92 -3.10 7.89
CA MET A 92 2.72 -3.44 7.12
C MET A 92 1.68 -4.22 7.93
N GLN A 93 2.11 -5.15 8.80
CA GLN A 93 1.20 -5.84 9.71
C GLN A 93 0.47 -4.88 10.64
N ALA A 94 1.19 -3.93 11.25
CA ALA A 94 0.59 -2.93 12.13
C ALA A 94 -0.37 -1.99 11.37
N LEU A 95 -0.01 -1.55 10.17
CA LEU A 95 -0.85 -0.70 9.32
C LEU A 95 -2.15 -1.41 8.89
N CYS A 96 -2.08 -2.68 8.51
CA CYS A 96 -3.24 -3.48 8.14
C CYS A 96 -4.12 -3.81 9.36
N THR A 97 -3.52 -4.22 10.48
CA THR A 97 -4.23 -4.51 11.74
C THR A 97 -5.00 -3.27 12.24
N ASN A 98 -4.39 -2.09 12.12
CA ASN A 98 -5.02 -0.83 12.48
C ASN A 98 -5.98 -0.28 11.41
N ARG A 99 -6.24 -1.05 10.34
CA ARG A 99 -7.14 -0.74 9.23
C ARG A 99 -6.87 0.61 8.55
N VAL A 100 -5.61 1.07 8.54
CA VAL A 100 -5.25 2.34 7.87
C VAL A 100 -5.52 2.27 6.36
N HIS A 101 -5.59 1.07 5.80
CA HIS A 101 -5.90 0.81 4.39
C HIS A 101 -7.40 0.68 4.07
N ASN A 102 -8.31 0.49 5.03
CA ASN A 102 -9.72 0.23 4.70
C ASN A 102 -10.78 0.58 5.77
N LEU A 103 -10.43 1.19 6.91
CA LEU A 103 -11.38 1.47 8.01
C LEU A 103 -12.67 2.18 7.56
N ALA A 104 -12.58 3.10 6.61
CA ALA A 104 -13.73 3.86 6.12
C ALA A 104 -14.67 3.05 5.19
N TRP A 105 -14.27 1.85 4.80
CA TRP A 105 -14.93 1.03 3.79
C TRP A 105 -15.49 -0.28 4.35
N GLU A 106 -15.37 -0.52 5.67
CA GLU A 106 -16.06 -1.64 6.32
C GLU A 106 -17.58 -1.51 6.14
N GLU A 107 -18.28 -2.64 6.07
CA GLU A 107 -19.73 -2.68 5.82
C GLU A 107 -20.53 -1.91 6.90
N ASP A 108 -20.06 -1.96 8.14
CA ASP A 108 -20.61 -1.29 9.30
C ASP A 108 -19.78 -0.06 9.74
N ALA A 109 -19.00 0.52 8.84
CA ALA A 109 -18.19 1.70 9.12
C ALA A 109 -19.07 2.86 9.66
N ARG A 110 -18.79 3.22 10.92
CA ARG A 110 -19.52 4.27 11.62
C ARG A 110 -19.18 5.68 11.11
N SER A 111 -20.07 6.63 11.38
CA SER A 111 -19.80 8.05 11.14
C SER A 111 -18.51 8.48 11.84
N GLY A 112 -17.67 9.26 11.14
CA GLY A 112 -16.34 9.66 11.58
C GLY A 112 -15.22 8.68 11.24
N ALA A 113 -15.48 7.53 10.62
CA ALA A 113 -14.44 6.52 10.28
C ALA A 113 -13.31 7.08 9.39
N PHE A 114 -13.61 8.01 8.48
CA PHE A 114 -12.57 8.66 7.67
C PHE A 114 -11.63 9.54 8.52
N VAL A 115 -12.19 10.29 9.49
CA VAL A 115 -11.43 11.13 10.42
C VAL A 115 -10.60 10.25 11.37
N ALA A 116 -11.20 9.20 11.93
CA ALA A 116 -10.49 8.22 12.75
C ALA A 116 -9.32 7.59 11.97
N ARG A 117 -9.56 7.16 10.72
CA ARG A 117 -8.52 6.66 9.82
C ARG A 117 -7.41 7.68 9.58
N ALA A 118 -7.75 8.95 9.41
CA ALA A 118 -6.78 10.02 9.20
C ALA A 118 -5.88 10.23 10.45
N ALA A 119 -6.44 10.18 11.65
CA ALA A 119 -5.67 10.24 12.89
C ALA A 119 -4.75 9.02 13.02
N ARG A 120 -5.24 7.79 12.79
CA ARG A 120 -4.41 6.58 12.77
C ARG A 120 -3.27 6.71 11.75
N PHE A 121 -3.56 7.18 10.54
CA PHE A 121 -2.57 7.42 9.49
C PHE A 121 -1.48 8.40 9.95
N MET A 122 -1.86 9.53 10.57
CA MET A 122 -0.93 10.54 11.07
C MET A 122 0.02 9.98 12.13
N LEU A 123 -0.45 9.11 13.04
CA LEU A 123 0.40 8.48 14.05
C LEU A 123 1.44 7.56 13.41
N HIS A 124 1.04 6.71 12.45
CA HIS A 124 1.98 5.85 11.72
C HIS A 124 2.99 6.67 10.90
N ALA A 125 2.58 7.80 10.34
CA ALA A 125 3.43 8.66 9.53
C ALA A 125 4.58 9.32 10.30
N GLN A 126 4.47 9.45 11.63
CA GLN A 126 5.55 9.93 12.47
C GLN A 126 6.66 8.88 12.67
N VAL A 127 6.35 7.59 12.46
CA VAL A 127 7.29 6.48 12.62
C VAL A 127 8.00 6.16 11.30
N GLU A 128 7.24 5.98 10.22
CA GLU A 128 7.78 5.56 8.93
C GLU A 128 6.82 5.95 7.79
N ALA A 129 7.36 6.49 6.69
CA ALA A 129 6.56 7.07 5.61
C ALA A 129 6.45 6.18 4.35
N GLY A 130 7.46 5.38 4.05
CA GLY A 130 7.50 4.52 2.86
C GLY A 130 6.39 3.48 2.83
N SER A 131 6.09 2.87 3.99
CA SER A 131 5.03 1.88 4.19
C SER A 131 3.61 2.46 4.03
N LEU A 132 3.46 3.79 4.14
CA LEU A 132 2.18 4.46 3.88
C LEU A 132 1.81 4.47 2.40
N CYS A 133 2.77 4.31 1.50
CA CYS A 133 2.53 4.32 0.06
C CYS A 133 1.54 3.22 -0.38
N PRO A 134 1.80 1.92 -0.13
CA PRO A 134 0.83 0.86 -0.47
C PRO A 134 -0.49 1.00 0.28
N ILE A 135 -0.48 1.49 1.51
CA ILE A 135 -1.69 1.72 2.32
C ILE A 135 -2.57 2.81 1.73
N THR A 136 -1.97 3.90 1.24
CA THR A 136 -2.70 5.03 0.64
C THR A 136 -3.33 4.63 -0.68
N MET A 137 -2.58 3.92 -1.54
CA MET A 137 -3.11 3.44 -2.81
C MET A 137 -4.24 2.42 -2.60
N THR A 138 -4.07 1.50 -1.64
CA THR A 138 -5.10 0.51 -1.30
C THR A 138 -6.35 1.20 -0.77
N PHE A 139 -6.20 2.12 0.19
CA PHE A 139 -7.32 2.90 0.72
C PHE A 139 -8.09 3.65 -0.35
N ALA A 140 -7.40 4.29 -1.29
CA ALA A 140 -8.03 5.02 -2.38
C ALA A 140 -8.72 4.10 -3.40
N ALA A 141 -8.16 2.92 -3.68
CA ALA A 141 -8.64 2.01 -4.72
C ALA A 141 -9.76 1.07 -4.24
N THR A 142 -9.77 0.68 -2.96
CA THR A 142 -10.75 -0.25 -2.38
C THR A 142 -12.21 0.09 -2.71
N PRO A 143 -12.73 1.32 -2.47
CA PRO A 143 -14.14 1.60 -2.74
C PRO A 143 -14.51 1.47 -4.23
N LEU A 144 -13.58 1.83 -5.14
CA LEU A 144 -13.78 1.65 -6.57
C LEU A 144 -13.82 0.17 -6.95
N LEU A 145 -12.90 -0.63 -6.41
CA LEU A 145 -12.85 -2.06 -6.69
C LEU A 145 -14.06 -2.80 -6.15
N LEU A 146 -14.55 -2.47 -4.95
CA LEU A 146 -15.77 -3.08 -4.41
C LEU A 146 -17.01 -2.82 -5.29
N GLN A 147 -17.04 -1.71 -6.02
CA GLN A 147 -18.13 -1.38 -6.95
C GLN A 147 -17.95 -1.96 -8.36
N MET A 148 -16.70 -2.12 -8.81
CA MET A 148 -16.36 -2.44 -10.20
C MET A 148 -15.62 -3.77 -10.36
N LEU A 149 -15.62 -4.62 -9.34
CA LEU A 149 -14.87 -5.87 -9.34
C LEU A 149 -15.34 -6.77 -10.50
N PRO A 150 -14.45 -7.15 -11.44
CA PRO A 150 -14.83 -8.07 -12.51
C PRO A 150 -15.22 -9.43 -11.95
N THR A 151 -16.15 -10.14 -12.61
CA THR A 151 -16.67 -11.45 -12.16
C THR A 151 -15.57 -12.45 -11.73
N PRO A 152 -14.44 -12.59 -12.43
CA PRO A 152 -13.37 -13.51 -12.01
C PRO A 152 -12.66 -13.16 -10.69
N PHE A 153 -12.88 -11.97 -10.15
CA PHE A 153 -12.23 -11.48 -8.93
C PHE A 153 -13.22 -11.22 -7.79
N GLN A 154 -14.46 -11.73 -7.89
CA GLN A 154 -15.48 -11.55 -6.85
C GLN A 154 -15.03 -12.05 -5.46
N ASP A 155 -14.10 -13.01 -5.42
CA ASP A 155 -13.47 -13.52 -4.21
C ASP A 155 -12.48 -12.54 -3.54
N TRP A 156 -12.15 -11.40 -4.17
CA TRP A 156 -11.29 -10.36 -3.58
C TRP A 156 -12.01 -9.45 -2.58
N THR A 157 -13.35 -9.46 -2.56
CA THR A 157 -14.14 -8.63 -1.63
C THR A 157 -13.74 -8.88 -0.17
N THR A 158 -13.67 -10.16 0.23
CA THR A 158 -13.29 -10.55 1.60
C THR A 158 -11.89 -10.08 1.99
N PRO A 159 -10.81 -10.36 1.23
CA PRO A 159 -9.47 -9.91 1.62
C PRO A 159 -9.28 -8.38 1.47
N LEU A 160 -9.99 -7.69 0.57
CA LEU A 160 -9.97 -6.21 0.50
C LEU A 160 -10.51 -5.54 1.79
N LEU A 161 -11.43 -6.20 2.48
CA LEU A 161 -12.06 -5.73 3.73
C LEU A 161 -11.43 -6.31 5.00
N SER A 162 -10.37 -7.12 4.88
CA SER A 162 -9.66 -7.72 6.02
C SER A 162 -8.79 -6.71 6.79
N ASP A 163 -8.36 -7.08 7.99
CA ASP A 163 -7.33 -6.40 8.77
C ASP A 163 -5.95 -7.10 8.68
N ARG A 164 -5.78 -8.03 7.73
CA ARG A 164 -4.62 -8.94 7.67
C ARG A 164 -3.67 -8.54 6.56
N TYR A 165 -2.43 -8.19 6.92
CA TYR A 165 -1.35 -8.15 5.95
C TYR A 165 -0.98 -9.58 5.53
N ASP A 166 -0.88 -9.82 4.21
CA ASP A 166 -0.47 -11.09 3.65
C ASP A 166 0.62 -10.88 2.59
N SER A 167 1.84 -11.30 2.91
CA SER A 167 3.02 -11.19 2.03
C SER A 167 3.20 -12.40 1.11
N HIS A 168 2.35 -13.42 1.18
CA HIS A 168 2.54 -14.62 0.35
C HIS A 168 2.40 -14.30 -1.13
N LEU A 169 3.23 -14.98 -1.91
CA LEU A 169 3.28 -14.90 -3.35
C LEU A 169 2.23 -15.83 -3.98
N LEU A 170 0.95 -15.47 -3.77
CA LEU A 170 -0.21 -16.25 -4.18
C LEU A 170 -1.21 -15.39 -4.99
N PRO A 171 -2.10 -16.02 -5.78
CA PRO A 171 -3.26 -15.34 -6.35
C PRO A 171 -4.10 -14.63 -5.29
N GLY A 172 -4.65 -13.46 -5.62
CA GLY A 172 -5.30 -12.59 -4.63
C GLY A 172 -6.43 -13.25 -3.83
N GLY A 173 -7.28 -14.05 -4.48
CA GLY A 173 -8.37 -14.78 -3.82
C GLY A 173 -7.94 -15.86 -2.82
N GLN A 174 -6.66 -16.24 -2.83
CA GLN A 174 -6.07 -17.19 -1.88
C GLN A 174 -5.37 -16.49 -0.69
N LYS A 175 -5.32 -15.15 -0.70
CA LYS A 175 -4.65 -14.36 0.33
C LYS A 175 -5.65 -13.89 1.39
N ARG A 176 -5.16 -13.62 2.59
CA ARG A 176 -5.96 -13.10 3.69
C ARG A 176 -6.25 -11.60 3.58
N GLY A 177 -5.37 -10.87 2.90
CA GLY A 177 -5.54 -9.45 2.60
C GLY A 177 -4.78 -9.02 1.36
N LEU A 178 -5.17 -7.87 0.82
CA LEU A 178 -4.66 -7.37 -0.46
C LEU A 178 -4.09 -5.96 -0.35
N LEU A 179 -3.09 -5.70 -1.20
CA LEU A 179 -2.56 -4.37 -1.45
C LEU A 179 -2.76 -4.05 -2.92
N ILE A 180 -3.29 -2.86 -3.19
CA ILE A 180 -3.53 -2.34 -4.53
C ILE A 180 -2.58 -1.17 -4.76
N GLY A 181 -1.86 -1.19 -5.87
CA GLY A 181 -1.03 -0.06 -6.29
C GLY A 181 -1.50 0.54 -7.59
N MET A 182 -0.79 1.56 -8.07
CA MET A 182 -1.16 2.35 -9.24
C MET A 182 0.02 2.51 -10.19
N GLY A 183 -0.23 2.29 -11.48
CA GLY A 183 0.70 2.40 -12.59
C GLY A 183 0.15 3.37 -13.63
N MET A 184 0.48 4.64 -13.46
CA MET A 184 0.00 5.73 -14.33
C MET A 184 1.13 6.28 -15.19
N THR A 185 2.20 6.74 -14.54
CA THR A 185 3.33 7.45 -15.12
C THR A 185 4.11 6.61 -16.13
N GLU A 186 4.38 7.21 -17.29
CA GLU A 186 5.29 6.69 -18.30
C GLU A 186 6.47 7.64 -18.49
N LYS A 187 7.50 7.21 -19.24
CA LYS A 187 8.74 7.99 -19.46
C LYS A 187 8.45 9.40 -20.00
N GLN A 188 7.45 9.52 -20.84
CA GLN A 188 7.07 10.76 -21.52
C GLN A 188 6.19 11.69 -20.67
N GLY A 189 5.64 11.24 -19.54
CA GLY A 189 4.77 12.07 -18.71
C GLY A 189 4.13 11.35 -17.53
N GLY A 190 4.10 12.05 -16.39
CA GLY A 190 3.31 11.68 -15.20
C GLY A 190 2.07 12.56 -15.03
N SER A 191 2.23 13.87 -15.21
CA SER A 191 1.13 14.83 -15.14
C SER A 191 0.19 14.70 -16.35
N ASP A 192 0.76 14.64 -17.55
CA ASP A 192 0.00 14.42 -18.78
C ASP A 192 -0.15 12.91 -19.06
N VAL A 193 -1.13 12.29 -18.42
CA VAL A 193 -1.47 10.88 -18.63
C VAL A 193 -2.11 10.61 -20.00
N MET A 194 -2.52 11.65 -20.74
CA MET A 194 -3.04 11.50 -22.11
C MET A 194 -1.91 11.15 -23.09
N SER A 195 -0.67 11.50 -22.76
CA SER A 195 0.52 11.13 -23.51
C SER A 195 0.91 9.64 -23.39
N ASN A 196 0.20 8.84 -22.59
CA ASN A 196 0.51 7.42 -22.40
C ASN A 196 0.48 6.63 -23.73
N THR A 197 1.48 5.77 -23.91
CA THR A 197 1.68 4.95 -25.11
C THR A 197 1.46 3.46 -24.86
N THR A 198 1.24 3.03 -23.61
CA THR A 198 0.77 1.67 -23.31
C THR A 198 -0.60 1.42 -23.96
N ARG A 199 -0.67 0.36 -24.77
CA ARG A 199 -1.88 -0.03 -25.52
C ARG A 199 -2.57 -1.22 -24.89
N ALA A 200 -3.89 -1.25 -24.94
CA ALA A 200 -4.74 -2.36 -24.53
C ALA A 200 -5.54 -2.89 -25.72
N GLU A 201 -5.32 -4.15 -26.09
CA GLU A 201 -6.03 -4.84 -27.18
C GLU A 201 -7.03 -5.85 -26.60
N ARG A 202 -8.30 -5.77 -27.00
CA ARG A 202 -9.36 -6.66 -26.49
C ARG A 202 -9.16 -8.09 -27.00
N LEU A 203 -9.32 -9.07 -26.13
CA LEU A 203 -9.29 -10.50 -26.42
C LEU A 203 -10.70 -11.07 -26.61
N GLU A 204 -10.79 -12.32 -27.05
CA GLU A 204 -12.05 -13.00 -27.35
C GLU A 204 -12.94 -13.16 -26.11
N ASP A 205 -12.34 -13.42 -24.95
CA ASP A 205 -13.01 -13.59 -23.65
C ASP A 205 -13.49 -12.28 -23.01
N GLY A 206 -13.19 -11.14 -23.62
CA GLY A 206 -13.54 -9.82 -23.12
C GLY A 206 -12.48 -9.13 -22.27
N SER A 207 -11.43 -9.85 -21.87
CA SER A 207 -10.25 -9.27 -21.23
C SER A 207 -9.38 -8.50 -22.24
N TYR A 208 -8.32 -7.85 -21.78
CA TYR A 208 -7.42 -7.05 -22.59
C TYR A 208 -5.96 -7.48 -22.43
N ARG A 209 -5.22 -7.52 -23.54
CA ARG A 209 -3.76 -7.64 -23.56
C ARG A 209 -3.13 -6.26 -23.54
N LEU A 210 -2.26 -6.00 -22.57
CA LEU A 210 -1.56 -4.73 -22.44
C LEU A 210 -0.10 -4.85 -22.90
N VAL A 211 0.35 -3.90 -23.72
CA VAL A 211 1.76 -3.80 -24.17
C VAL A 211 2.24 -2.36 -23.99
N GLY A 212 3.33 -2.19 -23.24
CA GLY A 212 3.91 -0.89 -22.92
C GLY A 212 4.81 -0.94 -21.68
N HIS A 213 4.99 0.21 -21.02
CA HIS A 213 5.80 0.34 -19.81
C HIS A 213 5.15 1.28 -18.80
N LYS A 214 5.58 1.19 -17.54
CA LYS A 214 5.35 2.22 -16.52
C LYS A 214 6.68 2.62 -15.93
N TRP A 215 6.89 3.92 -15.77
CA TRP A 215 8.19 4.47 -15.39
C TRP A 215 8.38 4.52 -13.88
N PHE A 216 7.31 4.89 -13.17
CA PHE A 216 7.19 4.68 -11.73
C PHE A 216 6.01 3.74 -11.49
N PHE A 217 6.27 2.62 -10.81
CA PHE A 217 5.29 1.54 -10.66
C PHE A 217 5.32 0.99 -9.25
N LEU A 218 4.20 1.15 -8.54
CA LEU A 218 4.08 0.76 -7.13
C LEU A 218 2.90 -0.22 -6.89
N GLY A 219 2.37 -0.88 -7.93
CA GLY A 219 1.47 -2.04 -7.78
C GLY A 219 0.39 -2.20 -8.87
N ALA A 220 -0.66 -2.97 -8.57
CA ALA A 220 -1.48 -3.71 -9.55
C ALA A 220 -2.36 -2.92 -10.55
N ALA A 221 -2.93 -1.75 -10.23
CA ALA A 221 -3.84 -1.05 -11.14
C ALA A 221 -3.09 -0.24 -12.21
N LYS A 222 -3.55 -0.22 -13.47
CA LYS A 222 -2.88 0.50 -14.57
C LYS A 222 -3.84 1.39 -15.37
N ARG A 223 -3.33 2.52 -15.88
CA ARG A 223 -4.06 3.38 -16.84
C ARG A 223 -3.43 3.29 -18.22
N CYS A 224 -4.22 2.96 -19.25
CA CYS A 224 -3.73 2.63 -20.60
C CYS A 224 -4.66 3.18 -21.69
N ALA A 225 -4.10 3.43 -22.88
CA ALA A 225 -4.90 3.80 -24.05
C ALA A 225 -5.51 2.53 -24.68
N SER A 226 -6.78 2.56 -25.06
CA SER A 226 -7.42 1.44 -25.78
C SER A 226 -6.98 1.40 -27.25
N GLY A 227 -6.62 0.20 -27.71
CA GLY A 227 -6.23 -0.11 -29.08
C GLY A 227 -7.10 -1.23 -29.65
N ALA A 228 -8.34 -0.92 -30.03
CA ALA A 228 -9.16 -1.55 -31.08
C ALA A 228 -10.64 -1.10 -30.95
N GLY A 229 -11.32 -0.89 -32.07
CA GLY A 229 -12.74 -0.50 -32.13
C GLY A 229 -13.01 1.01 -31.96
N ALA A 230 -14.26 1.37 -31.69
CA ALA A 230 -14.74 2.76 -31.59
C ALA A 230 -14.05 3.63 -30.49
N ASP A 231 -13.22 3.01 -29.64
CA ASP A 231 -12.47 3.63 -28.54
C ASP A 231 -10.98 3.87 -28.88
N TYR A 232 -10.58 3.82 -30.15
CA TYR A 232 -9.20 4.13 -30.57
C TYR A 232 -8.81 5.54 -30.10
N GLY A 233 -7.83 5.64 -29.20
CA GLY A 233 -7.34 6.91 -28.67
C GLY A 233 -8.02 7.42 -27.40
N ARG A 234 -8.91 6.65 -26.75
CA ARG A 234 -9.45 6.99 -25.42
C ARG A 234 -8.65 6.32 -24.31
N LEU A 235 -8.37 7.07 -23.25
CA LEU A 235 -7.68 6.58 -22.06
C LEU A 235 -8.67 5.79 -21.18
N SER A 236 -8.37 4.53 -20.89
CA SER A 236 -9.17 3.63 -20.04
C SER A 236 -8.38 3.18 -18.79
N CYS A 237 -9.10 2.78 -17.74
CA CYS A 237 -8.54 2.17 -16.54
C CYS A 237 -8.61 0.65 -16.66
N PHE A 238 -7.63 -0.07 -16.12
CA PHE A 238 -7.61 -1.52 -16.13
C PHE A 238 -7.12 -2.09 -14.79
N LEU A 239 -7.79 -3.13 -14.30
CA LEU A 239 -7.30 -3.96 -13.21
C LEU A 239 -6.32 -5.00 -13.78
N CYS A 240 -5.04 -4.86 -13.45
CA CYS A 240 -4.00 -5.80 -13.91
C CYS A 240 -3.55 -6.70 -12.77
N ARG A 241 -3.52 -8.00 -13.03
CA ARG A 241 -3.02 -9.00 -12.09
C ARG A 241 -1.49 -9.11 -12.10
N ALA A 242 -0.92 -9.44 -10.95
CA ALA A 242 0.45 -9.95 -10.88
C ALA A 242 0.55 -11.42 -11.34
N PHE A 243 -0.53 -12.21 -11.20
CA PHE A 243 -0.61 -13.66 -11.48
C PHE A 243 -1.77 -14.03 -12.39
N CYS A 244 -1.60 -15.02 -13.28
CA CYS A 244 -2.68 -15.58 -14.10
C CYS A 244 -3.57 -16.57 -13.35
N LEU A 245 -4.87 -16.62 -13.68
CA LEU A 245 -5.88 -17.52 -13.07
C LEU A 245 -5.54 -19.01 -13.20
N THR A 246 -4.72 -19.38 -14.18
CA THR A 246 -4.28 -20.76 -14.46
C THR A 246 -3.09 -21.22 -13.62
N GLY A 247 -2.55 -20.39 -12.72
CA GLY A 247 -1.37 -20.74 -11.89
C GLY A 247 -0.06 -20.93 -12.68
N THR A 248 -0.08 -20.76 -14.00
CA THR A 248 1.11 -20.86 -14.85
C THR A 248 1.98 -19.61 -14.71
N GLN A 249 3.29 -19.84 -14.78
CA GLN A 249 4.32 -18.81 -14.68
C GLN A 249 4.07 -17.62 -15.63
N ARG A 250 4.69 -16.51 -15.23
CA ARG A 250 4.56 -15.12 -15.69
C ARG A 250 4.84 -14.87 -17.20
N ASP A 251 5.05 -15.91 -17.99
CA ASP A 251 5.32 -15.89 -19.44
C ASP A 251 4.05 -15.89 -20.31
N SER A 252 2.87 -16.04 -19.70
CA SER A 252 1.59 -15.88 -20.41
C SER A 252 1.20 -14.39 -20.50
N PRO A 253 0.63 -13.90 -21.62
CA PRO A 253 0.19 -12.52 -21.73
C PRO A 253 -0.73 -12.17 -20.56
N ARG A 254 -0.38 -11.11 -19.82
CA ARG A 254 -1.14 -10.67 -18.65
C ARG A 254 -2.47 -10.08 -19.14
N ALA A 255 -3.53 -10.87 -19.08
CA ALA A 255 -4.90 -10.40 -19.27
C ALA A 255 -5.26 -9.40 -18.16
N ALA A 256 -5.81 -8.26 -18.57
CA ALA A 256 -6.34 -7.22 -17.70
C ALA A 256 -7.83 -7.05 -17.95
N GLU A 257 -8.59 -6.71 -16.91
CA GLU A 257 -10.01 -6.42 -17.01
C GLU A 257 -10.22 -4.91 -17.04
N ARG A 258 -11.17 -4.45 -17.86
CA ARG A 258 -11.54 -3.02 -17.98
C ARG A 258 -12.53 -2.62 -16.90
#